data_AF-A0A3N5ZTB0-F1
#
_entry.id   AF-A0A3N5ZTB0-F1
#
_cell.length_a   1.000
_cell.length_b   1.000
_cell.length_c   1.000
_cell.angle_alpha   90.00
_cell.angle_beta   90.00
_cell.angle_gamma   90.00
#
_symmetry.space_group_name_H-M   'P 1'
#
loop_
_entity.id
_entity.type
_entity.pdbx_description
1 polymer ?
#
loop_
_entity_poly.entity_id
_entity_poly.type
_entity_poly.pdbx_seq_one_letter_code
_entity_poly.pdbx_strand_id
1 'polypeptide(L)'
;MLQALRNIWDIPDLRKRVLFTLGLLAVYRLGNHVPTPGINAQSLIDFFEQNRGNWFGLVDMFSGGNLAKVTIFALGIMPYISASIILQLLT
;
A
#
# COMPACT_ATOMS: atom_id res chain seq x y z
N MET A 1 7.18 14.63 -22.47
CA MET A 1 6.85 14.43 -21.03
C MET A 1 5.86 15.49 -20.53
N LEU A 2 6.23 16.79 -20.51
CA LEU A 2 5.32 17.87 -20.05
C LEU A 2 4.00 17.99 -20.86
N GLN A 3 4.05 17.76 -22.18
CA GLN A 3 2.84 17.72 -23.02
C GLN A 3 1.91 16.56 -22.63
N ALA A 4 2.44 15.41 -22.21
CA ALA A 4 1.62 14.28 -21.78
C ALA A 4 0.86 14.60 -20.48
N LEU A 5 1.50 15.32 -19.54
CA LEU A 5 0.83 15.82 -18.34
C LEU A 5 -0.26 16.85 -18.65
N ARG A 6 -0.04 17.72 -19.66
CA ARG A 6 -1.05 18.67 -20.13
C ARG A 6 -2.24 17.98 -20.80
N ASN A 7 -1.96 16.96 -21.62
CA ASN A 7 -2.98 16.16 -22.31
C ASN A 7 -3.92 15.39 -21.35
N ILE A 8 -3.46 15.06 -20.14
CA ILE A 8 -4.31 14.46 -19.09
C ILE A 8 -5.45 15.42 -18.71
N TRP A 9 -5.19 16.73 -18.72
CA TRP A 9 -6.17 17.75 -18.35
C TRP A 9 -7.07 18.15 -19.52
N ASP A 10 -6.54 18.12 -20.73
CA ASP A 10 -7.27 18.48 -21.96
C ASP A 10 -8.22 17.37 -22.43
N ILE A 11 -7.84 16.09 -22.24
CA ILE A 11 -8.64 14.95 -22.70
C ILE A 11 -9.59 14.48 -21.57
N PRO A 12 -10.92 14.61 -21.74
CA PRO A 12 -11.87 14.32 -20.67
C PRO A 12 -11.89 12.85 -20.22
N ASP A 13 -11.57 11.90 -21.11
CA ASP A 13 -11.46 10.47 -20.73
C ASP A 13 -10.24 10.20 -19.83
N LEU A 14 -9.08 10.77 -20.18
CA LEU A 14 -7.87 10.64 -19.38
C LEU A 14 -8.05 11.28 -18.00
N ARG A 15 -8.65 12.46 -17.93
CA ARG A 15 -8.98 13.13 -16.66
C ARG A 15 -9.84 12.24 -15.76
N LYS A 16 -10.89 11.61 -16.31
CA LYS A 16 -11.75 10.70 -15.55
C LYS A 16 -10.98 9.51 -14.99
N ARG A 17 -10.12 8.88 -15.80
CA ARG A 17 -9.30 7.73 -15.37
C ARG A 17 -8.32 8.13 -14.27
N VAL A 18 -7.64 9.27 -14.41
CA VAL A 18 -6.67 9.75 -13.41
C VAL A 18 -7.38 10.09 -12.09
N LEU A 19 -8.52 10.79 -12.15
CA LEU A 19 -9.31 11.08 -10.95
C LEU A 19 -9.83 9.80 -10.28
N PHE A 20 -10.25 8.81 -11.07
CA PHE A 20 -10.67 7.51 -10.54
C PHE A 20 -9.52 6.79 -9.84
N THR A 21 -8.34 6.70 -10.46
CA THR A 21 -7.14 6.10 -9.83
C THR A 21 -6.74 6.83 -8.56
N LEU A 22 -6.72 8.17 -8.58
CA LEU A 22 -6.44 8.98 -7.38
C LEU A 22 -7.49 8.75 -6.29
N GLY A 23 -8.77 8.60 -6.66
CA GLY A 23 -9.85 8.25 -5.74
C GLY A 23 -9.63 6.88 -5.09
N LEU A 24 -9.26 5.86 -5.87
CA LEU A 24 -8.93 4.53 -5.33
C LEU A 24 -7.73 4.58 -4.37
N LEU A 25 -6.68 5.34 -4.71
CA LEU A 25 -5.53 5.55 -3.82
C LEU A 25 -5.93 6.26 -2.52
N ALA A 26 -6.87 7.21 -2.59
CA ALA A 26 -7.41 7.86 -1.39
C ALA A 26 -8.18 6.89 -0.51
N VAL A 27 -9.02 6.02 -1.09
CA VAL A 27 -9.75 4.97 -0.35
C VAL A 27 -8.77 3.99 0.31
N TYR A 28 -7.73 3.56 -0.42
CA TYR A 28 -6.67 2.73 0.16
C TYR A 28 -6.01 3.42 1.35
N ARG A 29 -5.68 4.72 1.22
CA ARG A 29 -5.09 5.53 2.29
C ARG A 29 -6.01 5.64 3.52
N LEU A 30 -7.33 5.71 3.32
CA LEU A 30 -8.31 5.73 4.41
C LEU A 30 -8.37 4.39 5.13
N GLY A 31 -8.30 3.27 4.40
CA GLY A 31 -8.23 1.93 5.02
C GLY A 31 -7.01 1.71 5.90
N ASN A 32 -5.90 2.39 5.61
CA ASN A 32 -4.69 2.39 6.46
C ASN A 32 -4.90 3.08 7.82
N HIS A 33 -6.04 3.72 8.06
CA HIS A 33 -6.38 4.29 9.37
C HIS A 33 -7.31 3.39 10.19
N VAL A 34 -7.76 2.27 9.63
CA VAL A 34 -8.63 1.31 10.33
C VAL A 34 -7.73 0.22 10.94
N PRO A 35 -7.45 0.27 12.26
CA PRO A 35 -6.68 -0.77 12.92
C PRO A 35 -7.50 -2.06 13.01
N THR A 36 -6.80 -3.19 12.99
CA THR A 36 -7.41 -4.50 13.17
C THR A 36 -7.84 -4.66 14.64
N PRO A 37 -9.09 -5.03 14.93
CA PRO A 37 -9.55 -5.18 16.31
C PRO A 37 -8.83 -6.33 17.01
N GLY A 38 -8.54 -6.15 18.30
CA GLY A 38 -7.90 -7.17 19.13
C GLY A 38 -6.36 -7.15 19.14
N ILE A 39 -5.73 -6.16 18.52
CA ILE A 39 -4.27 -6.03 18.48
C ILE A 39 -3.81 -4.75 19.17
N ASN A 40 -2.81 -4.85 20.06
CA ASN A 40 -2.19 -3.71 20.71
C ASN A 40 -1.18 -3.04 19.76
N ALA A 41 -1.60 -1.97 19.10
CA ALA A 41 -0.78 -1.22 18.17
C ALA A 41 0.50 -0.67 18.82
N GLN A 42 0.45 -0.25 20.09
CA GLN A 42 1.62 0.34 20.76
C GLN A 42 2.74 -0.69 20.93
N SER A 43 2.41 -1.90 21.39
CA SER A 43 3.41 -2.96 21.57
C SER A 43 4.05 -3.40 20.25
N LEU A 44 3.31 -3.33 19.14
CA LEU A 44 3.85 -3.65 17.81
C LEU A 44 4.68 -2.51 17.24
N ILE A 45 4.31 -1.26 17.47
CA ILE A 45 5.15 -0.11 17.13
C ILE A 45 6.50 -0.23 17.84
N ASP A 46 6.49 -0.50 19.16
CA ASP A 46 7.72 -0.66 19.94
C ASP A 46 8.59 -1.83 19.43
N PHE A 47 7.96 -2.94 19.04
CA PHE A 47 8.64 -4.08 18.41
C PHE A 47 9.25 -3.73 17.05
N PHE A 48 8.51 -3.00 16.21
CA PHE A 48 8.99 -2.55 14.90
C PHE A 48 10.10 -1.52 15.03
N GLU A 49 10.02 -0.58 15.98
CA GLU A 49 11.08 0.40 16.24
C GLU A 49 12.39 -0.26 16.65
N GLN A 50 12.33 -1.28 17.51
CA GLN A 50 13.51 -2.07 17.90
C GLN A 50 14.09 -2.89 16.75
N ASN A 51 13.27 -3.28 15.76
CA ASN A 51 13.66 -4.14 14.64
C ASN A 51 13.75 -3.43 13.28
N ARG A 52 13.72 -2.09 13.24
CA ARG A 52 13.72 -1.28 12.00
C ARG A 52 14.90 -1.56 11.07
N GLY A 53 16.04 -1.99 11.60
CA GLY A 53 17.24 -2.31 10.82
C GLY A 53 17.23 -3.67 10.11
N ASN A 54 16.26 -4.53 10.41
CA ASN A 54 16.20 -5.89 9.89
C ASN A 54 15.18 -6.01 8.74
N TRP A 55 15.08 -7.21 8.16
CA TRP A 55 14.07 -7.60 7.15
C TRP A 55 12.66 -7.04 7.43
N PHE A 56 12.24 -6.93 8.69
CA PHE A 56 10.96 -6.33 9.08
C PHE A 56 10.77 -4.89 8.59
N GLY A 57 11.82 -4.07 8.53
CA GLY A 57 11.75 -2.71 7.98
C GLY A 57 11.49 -2.70 6.48
N LEU A 58 12.04 -3.67 5.75
CA LEU A 58 11.77 -3.83 4.31
C LEU A 58 10.30 -4.21 4.08
N VAL A 59 9.77 -5.13 4.88
CA VAL A 59 8.36 -5.55 4.83
C VAL A 59 7.42 -4.39 5.15
N ASP A 60 7.72 -3.57 6.16
CA ASP A 60 6.91 -2.41 6.50
C ASP A 60 6.91 -1.36 5.38
N MET A 61 8.05 -1.14 4.72
CA MET A 61 8.16 -0.24 3.56
C MET A 61 7.29 -0.72 2.38
N PHE A 62 7.30 -2.02 2.07
CA PHE A 62 6.45 -2.59 1.02
C PHE A 62 4.95 -2.62 1.39
N SER A 63 4.63 -2.63 2.69
CA SER A 63 3.25 -2.46 3.17
C SER A 63 2.76 -1.00 3.16
N GLY A 64 3.67 -0.03 3.00
CA GLY A 64 3.35 1.40 3.08
C GLY A 64 3.22 1.93 4.52
N GLY A 65 3.86 1.28 5.50
CA GLY A 65 3.75 1.60 6.94
C GLY A 65 2.49 1.03 7.60
N ASN A 66 1.81 0.12 6.91
CA ASN A 66 0.55 -0.49 7.37
C ASN A 66 0.76 -1.64 8.34
N LEU A 67 1.92 -2.30 8.25
CA LEU A 67 2.26 -3.42 9.10
C LEU A 67 2.59 -2.95 10.51
N ALA A 68 3.36 -1.87 10.65
CA ALA A 68 3.64 -1.24 11.94
C ALA A 68 2.37 -0.77 12.67
N LYS A 69 1.31 -0.42 11.93
CA LYS A 69 0.03 0.04 12.47
C LYS A 69 -1.05 -1.05 12.53
N VAL A 70 -0.74 -2.26 12.03
CA VAL A 70 -1.64 -3.42 12.03
C VAL A 70 -3.03 -3.08 11.49
N THR A 71 -3.05 -2.45 10.33
CA THR A 71 -4.30 -2.04 9.69
C THR A 71 -4.97 -3.22 9.01
N ILE A 72 -6.23 -3.07 8.61
CA ILE A 72 -6.91 -4.07 7.75
C ILE A 72 -6.12 -4.40 6.46
N PHE A 73 -5.24 -3.50 6.03
CA PHE A 73 -4.31 -3.67 4.92
C PHE A 73 -2.85 -3.84 5.39
N ALA A 74 -2.62 -4.50 6.53
CA ALA A 74 -1.30 -4.65 7.15
C ALA A 74 -0.23 -5.20 6.20
N LEU A 75 -0.57 -6.11 5.29
CA LEU A 75 0.35 -6.67 4.30
C LEU A 75 0.22 -6.01 2.91
N GLY A 76 -0.68 -5.03 2.75
CA GLY A 76 -0.91 -4.31 1.51
C GLY A 76 -1.14 -5.24 0.32
N ILE A 77 -0.40 -4.98 -0.76
CA ILE A 77 -0.44 -5.77 -2.00
C ILE A 77 0.51 -6.97 -2.00
N MET A 78 1.35 -7.16 -0.96
CA MET A 78 2.35 -8.24 -0.93
C MET A 78 1.77 -9.64 -1.15
N PRO A 79 0.64 -10.04 -0.53
CA PRO A 79 0.09 -11.38 -0.75
C PRO A 79 -0.22 -11.66 -2.23
N TYR A 80 -0.71 -10.63 -2.95
CA TYR A 80 -0.99 -10.74 -4.38
C TYR A 80 0.30 -10.85 -5.20
N ILE A 81 1.32 -10.04 -4.89
CA ILE A 81 2.63 -10.12 -5.56
C ILE A 81 3.23 -11.52 -5.35
N SER A 82 3.25 -12.01 -4.10
CA SER A 82 3.74 -13.35 -3.78
C SER A 82 2.99 -14.44 -4.55
N ALA A 83 1.64 -14.37 -4.59
CA ALA A 83 0.83 -15.31 -5.36
C ALA A 83 1.14 -15.27 -6.86
N SER A 84 1.31 -14.06 -7.43
CA SER A 84 1.67 -13.91 -8.85
C SER A 84 3.02 -14.53 -9.18
N ILE A 85 4.03 -14.35 -8.32
CA ILE A 85 5.36 -14.96 -8.49
C ILE A 85 5.26 -16.49 -8.41
N ILE A 86 4.51 -17.01 -7.44
CA ILE A 86 4.29 -18.46 -7.30
C ILE A 86 3.67 -19.03 -8.58
N LEU A 87 2.59 -18.42 -9.08
CA LEU A 87 1.93 -18.88 -10.31
C LEU A 87 2.86 -18.79 -11.51
N GLN A 88 3.66 -17.73 -11.61
CA GLN A 88 4.59 -17.50 -12.71
C GLN A 88 5.79 -18.47 -12.69
N LEU A 89 6.12 -19.05 -11.53
CA LEU A 89 7.11 -20.11 -11.40
C LEU A 89 6.52 -21.53 -11.63
N LEU A 90 5.21 -21.69 -11.45
CA LEU A 90 4.51 -22.95 -11.67
C LEU A 90 4.13 -23.20 -13.14
N THR A 91 4.12 -22.15 -13.97
CA THR A 91 3.98 -22.20 -15.43
C THR A 91 5.32 -22.28 -16.12
#